data_AF-A0ABD0NK25-F1
#
_entry.id   AF-A0ABD0NK25-F1
#
_cell.length_a   1.000
_cell.length_b   1.000
_cell.length_c   1.000
_cell.angle_alpha   90.00
_cell.angle_beta   90.00
_cell.angle_gamma   90.00
#
_symmetry.space_group_name_H-M   'P 1'
#
loop_
_entity.id
_entity.type
_entity.pdbx_description
1 polymer ?
#
loop_
_entity_poly.entity_id
_entity_poly.type
_entity_poly.pdbx_seq_one_letter_code
_entity_poly.pdbx_strand_id
1 'polypeptide(L)' 'MNTICDSDLTKVTSCMEHALLAVHPRTRYSAGWDAKLLWIPLSYMPACVVDIALKLVLPKPAK' A
#
# COMPACT_ATOMS: atom_id res chain seq x y z
N MET A 1 -7.16 7.21 -11.10
CA MET A 1 -7.44 6.67 -9.75
C MET A 1 -7.15 5.18 -9.61
N ASN A 2 -6.68 4.47 -10.66
CA ASN A 2 -6.44 3.01 -10.62
C ASN A 2 -4.97 2.60 -10.44
N THR A 3 -4.07 3.58 -10.28
CA THR A 3 -2.62 3.33 -10.20
C THR A 3 -2.04 3.42 -8.80
N ILE A 4 -2.83 3.92 -7.83
CA ILE A 4 -2.41 4.17 -6.44
C ILE A 4 -3.30 3.42 -5.46
N CYS A 5 -4.57 3.20 -5.83
CA CYS A 5 -5.49 2.38 -5.08
C CYS A 5 -5.97 1.27 -6.00
N ASP A 6 -5.62 0.05 -5.63
CA ASP A 6 -6.11 -1.14 -6.30
C ASP A 6 -7.60 -1.31 -5.99
N SER A 7 -8.44 -1.51 -7.00
CA SER A 7 -9.88 -1.67 -6.82
C SER A 7 -10.27 -3.07 -6.33
N ASP A 8 -9.33 -4.02 -6.43
CA ASP A 8 -9.55 -5.42 -6.07
C ASP A 8 -9.37 -5.65 -4.57
N LEU A 9 -10.48 -5.64 -3.84
CA LEU A 9 -10.52 -5.95 -2.41
C LEU A 9 -10.13 -7.40 -2.07
N THR A 10 -10.17 -8.30 -3.07
CA THR A 10 -9.82 -9.72 -2.93
C THR A 10 -8.35 -9.94 -2.50
N LYS A 11 -7.47 -8.97 -2.78
CA LYS A 11 -6.06 -9.02 -2.37
C LYS A 11 -5.91 -8.99 -0.85
N VAL A 12 -6.81 -8.30 -0.15
CA VAL A 12 -6.81 -8.21 1.32
C VAL A 12 -7.31 -9.52 1.94
N THR A 13 -8.44 -10.04 1.44
CA THR A 13 -9.04 -11.27 1.97
C THR A 13 -8.12 -12.47 1.77
N SER A 14 -7.46 -12.58 0.61
CA SER A 14 -6.47 -13.63 0.34
C SER A 14 -5.24 -13.54 1.25
N CYS A 15 -4.74 -12.33 1.52
CA CYS A 15 -3.63 -12.15 2.47
C CYS A 15 -4.04 -12.55 3.90
N MET A 16 -5.28 -12.26 4.29
CA MET A 16 -5.80 -12.61 5.61
C MET A 16 -6.01 -14.12 5.76
N GLU A 17 -6.54 -14.79 4.74
CA GLU A 17 -6.65 -16.25 4.69
C GLU A 17 -5.27 -16.92 4.79
N HIS A 18 -4.29 -16.43 4.03
CA HIS A 18 -2.91 -16.92 4.11
C HIS A 18 -2.31 -16.73 5.51
N ALA A 19 -2.56 -15.59 6.17
CA ALA A 19 -2.08 -15.34 7.53
C ALA A 19 -2.69 -16.30 8.55
N LEU A 20 -3.95 -16.70 8.39
CA LEU A 20 -4.65 -17.63 9.27
C LEU A 20 -4.23 -19.09 9.07
N LEU A 21 -3.93 -19.48 7.83
CA LEU A 21 -3.53 -20.85 7.48
C LEU A 21 -2.02 -21.09 7.48
N ALA A 22 -1.20 -20.05 7.67
CA ALA A 22 0.25 -20.18 7.67
C ALA A 22 0.74 -21.02 8.86
N VAL A 23 1.52 -22.07 8.56
CA VAL A 23 2.18 -22.90 9.59
C VAL A 23 3.16 -22.07 10.44
N HIS A 24 3.72 -21.00 9.89
CA HIS A 24 4.63 -20.07 10.58
C HIS A 24 4.17 -18.62 10.34
N PRO A 25 3.22 -18.11 11.15
CA PRO A 25 2.64 -16.79 10.93
C PRO A 25 3.69 -15.69 11.15
N ARG A 26 3.67 -14.67 10.29
CA ARG A 26 4.50 -13.46 10.44
C ARG A 26 3.69 -12.32 11.07
N THR A 27 4.38 -11.43 11.78
CA THR A 27 3.75 -10.25 12.40
C THR A 27 3.32 -9.18 11.39
N ARG A 28 3.78 -9.25 10.14
CA ARG A 28 3.41 -8.30 9.06
C ARG A 28 3.16 -9.04 7.75
N TYR A 29 1.98 -8.80 7.19
CA TYR A 29 1.59 -9.22 5.85
C TYR A 29 1.18 -7.98 5.04
N SER A 30 1.68 -7.87 3.82
CA SER A 30 1.36 -6.77 2.91
C SER A 30 0.43 -7.27 1.82
N ALA A 31 -0.80 -6.78 1.81
CA ALA A 31 -1.80 -7.14 0.82
C ALA A 31 -1.47 -6.47 -0.52
N GLY A 32 -1.17 -7.29 -1.54
CA GLY A 32 -0.90 -6.82 -2.89
C GLY A 32 0.53 -6.36 -3.16
N TRP A 33 0.86 -6.28 -4.45
CA TRP A 33 2.17 -5.84 -4.93
C TRP A 33 2.40 -4.33 -4.78
N ASP A 34 1.33 -3.55 -4.92
CA ASP A 34 1.35 -2.09 -4.75
C ASP A 34 1.87 -1.70 -3.35
N ALA A 35 1.30 -2.30 -2.30
CA ALA A 35 1.74 -2.07 -0.94
C ALA A 35 3.24 -2.38 -0.76
N LYS A 36 3.74 -3.45 -1.42
CA LYS A 36 5.11 -3.93 -1.23
C LYS A 36 6.16 -3.15 -2.03
N LEU A 37 5.84 -2.69 -3.23
CA LEU A 37 6.77 -1.99 -4.12
C LEU A 37 6.65 -0.47 -4.05
N LEU A 38 5.47 0.07 -3.77
CA LEU A 38 5.26 1.50 -3.70
C LEU A 38 5.25 1.97 -2.25
N TRP A 39 4.36 1.44 -1.40
CA TRP A 39 4.16 2.00 -0.06
C TRP A 39 5.25 1.64 0.95
N ILE A 40 5.79 0.42 0.92
CA ILE A 40 6.89 0.07 1.83
C ILE A 40 8.12 0.95 1.57
N PRO A 41 8.65 1.07 0.34
CA PRO A 41 9.79 1.96 0.10
C PRO A 41 9.48 3.41 0.42
N LEU A 42 8.29 3.90 0.05
CA LEU A 42 7.87 5.27 0.32
C LEU A 42 7.82 5.58 1.82
N SER A 43 7.42 4.61 2.66
CA SER A 43 7.40 4.77 4.12
C SER A 43 8.79 4.94 4.75
N TYR A 44 9.84 4.49 4.07
CA TYR A 44 11.22 4.68 4.52
C TYR A 44 11.88 5.96 3.96
N MET A 45 11.22 6.66 3.03
CA MET A 45 11.76 7.90 2.45
C MET A 45 11.50 9.12 3.35
N PRO A 46 12.31 10.19 3.25
CA PRO A 46 12.07 11.42 3.97
C PRO A 46 10.70 12.03 3.64
N ALA A 47 9.96 12.48 4.65
CA ALA A 47 8.61 13.02 4.50
C ALA A 47 8.52 14.12 3.43
N CYS A 48 9.57 14.95 3.29
CA CYS A 48 9.64 16.02 2.29
C CYS A 48 9.51 15.50 0.84
N VAL A 49 10.11 14.35 0.55
CA VAL A 49 10.08 13.74 -0.80
C VAL A 49 8.70 13.16 -1.08
N VAL A 50 8.11 12.49 -0.07
CA VAL A 50 6.77 11.91 -0.13
C VAL A 50 5.72 13.01 -0.34
N ASP A 51 5.83 14.12 0.39
CA ASP A 51 4.89 15.26 0.29
C ASP A 51 4.94 15.93 -1.09
N ILE A 52 6.13 16.07 -1.69
CA ILE A 52 6.27 16.62 -3.04
C ILE A 52 5.67 15.68 -4.09
N ALA A 53 5.95 14.37 -3.97
CA ALA A 53 5.39 13.37 -4.87
C ALA A 53 3.85 13.31 -4.77
N LEU A 54 3.30 13.31 -3.56
CA LEU A 54 1.85 13.32 -3.33
C LEU A 54 1.20 14.61 -3.86
N LYS A 55 1.85 15.77 -3.70
CA LYS A 55 1.35 17.05 -4.27
C LYS A 55 1.32 17.07 -5.79
N LEU A 56 2.21 16.32 -6.46
CA LEU A 56 2.23 16.20 -7.92
C LEU A 56 1.18 15.22 -8.44
N VAL A 57 0.92 14.16 -7.68
CA VAL A 57 0.07 13.04 -8.11
C VAL A 57 -1.40 13.23 -7.73
N LEU A 58 -1.68 13.84 -6.57
CA LEU A 58 -3.05 14.07 -6.10
C LEU A 58 -3.60 15.41 -6.60
N PRO A 59 -4.87 15.45 -7.03
CA PRO A 59 -5.52 16.71 -7.35
C PRO A 59 -5.58 17.59 -6.10
N LYS A 60 -5.29 18.89 -6.25
CA LYS A 60 -5.38 19.84 -5.15
C LYS A 60 -6.79 19.77 -4.55
N PRO A 61 -6.93 19.59 -3.22
CA PRO A 61 -8.24 19.55 -2.59
C PRO A 61 -8.98 20.87 -2.85
N ALA A 62 -10.26 20.76 -3.19
CA ALA A 62 -11.13 21.92 -3.32
C ALA A 62 -11.22 22.63 -1.95
N LYS A 63 -11.18 23.96 -2.01
CA LYS A 63 -11.11 24.84 -0.84
C LYS A 63 -12.44 24.92 -0.11
#